data_AF-A0A921IQ62-F1
#
_entry.id   AF-A0A921IQ62-F1
#
_cell.length_a   1.000
_cell.length_b   1.000
_cell.length_c   1.000
_cell.angle_alpha   90.00
_cell.angle_beta   90.00
_cell.angle_gamma   90.00
#
_symmetry.space_group_name_H-M   'P 1'
#
loop_
_entity.id
_entity.type
_entity.pdbx_description
1 polymer ?
#
loop_
_entity_poly.entity_id
_entity_poly.type
_entity_poly.pdbx_seq_one_letter_code
_entity_poly.pdbx_strand_id
1 'polypeptide(L)'
;MLALSTRCFFERPVTTELLLIVAWCVFELWCVATLSKADMLAEPWPTILSGAVLVFSAINLVCYVLYYRLPPAPAFIDGTVPLILAGIAATMMVAALL
;
A
#
# COMPACT_ATOMS: atom_id res chain seq x y z
N MET A 1 -11.31 -5.31 -12.28
CA MET A 1 -11.33 -6.67 -11.70
C MET A 1 -11.44 -6.66 -10.16
N LEU A 2 -10.66 -5.86 -9.43
CA LEU A 2 -10.79 -5.72 -7.95
C LEU A 2 -12.16 -5.20 -7.46
N ALA A 3 -12.80 -4.29 -8.20
CA ALA A 3 -14.13 -3.77 -7.84
C ALA A 3 -15.25 -4.82 -7.91
N LEU A 4 -15.10 -5.85 -8.76
CA LEU A 4 -16.05 -6.96 -8.90
C LEU A 4 -15.86 -8.00 -7.80
N SER A 5 -14.62 -8.30 -7.42
CA SER A 5 -14.33 -9.24 -6.32
C SER A 5 -14.82 -8.71 -4.98
N THR A 6 -14.67 -7.41 -4.69
CA THR A 6 -15.18 -6.82 -3.44
C THR A 6 -16.70 -6.82 -3.36
N ARG A 7 -17.39 -6.56 -4.49
CA ARG A 7 -18.86 -6.62 -4.58
C ARG A 7 -19.41 -8.03 -4.41
N CYS A 8 -18.78 -9.03 -5.04
CA CYS A 8 -19.31 -10.39 -5.09
C CYS A 8 -19.02 -11.21 -3.83
N PHE A 9 -17.93 -10.91 -3.12
CA PHE A 9 -17.50 -11.70 -1.95
C PHE A 9 -17.79 -11.02 -0.60
N PHE A 10 -17.92 -9.69 -0.54
CA PHE A 10 -18.04 -8.96 0.72
C PHE A 10 -19.32 -8.11 0.87
N GLU A 11 -20.17 -8.00 -0.15
CA GLU A 11 -21.42 -7.20 -0.11
C GLU A 11 -21.24 -5.74 0.37
N ARG A 12 -20.01 -5.19 0.27
CA ARG A 12 -19.69 -3.84 0.77
C ARG A 12 -19.50 -2.83 -0.38
N PRO A 13 -19.89 -1.56 -0.19
CA PRO A 13 -19.59 -0.51 -1.14
C PRO A 13 -18.06 -0.35 -1.29
N VAL A 14 -17.60 -0.11 -2.51
CA VAL A 14 -16.21 0.27 -2.77
C VAL A 14 -15.99 1.62 -2.10
N THR A 15 -15.21 1.64 -1.01
CA THR A 15 -14.89 2.87 -0.31
C THR A 15 -13.63 3.51 -0.88
N THR A 16 -13.50 4.82 -0.70
CA THR A 16 -12.32 5.58 -1.12
C THR A 16 -11.02 5.00 -0.55
N GLU A 17 -11.06 4.49 0.69
CA GLU A 17 -9.90 3.88 1.36
C GLU A 17 -9.35 2.67 0.60
N LEU A 18 -10.22 1.76 0.15
CA LEU A 18 -9.79 0.59 -0.60
C LEU A 18 -9.15 1.00 -1.94
N LEU A 19 -9.73 2.02 -2.60
CA LEU A 19 -9.15 2.57 -3.82
C LEU A 19 -7.77 3.18 -3.55
N LEU A 20 -7.59 3.92 -2.46
CA LEU A 20 -6.31 4.50 -2.08
C LEU A 20 -5.25 3.43 -1.84
N ILE A 21 -5.58 2.35 -1.10
CA ILE A 21 -4.64 1.26 -0.82
C ILE A 21 -4.18 0.58 -2.12
N VAL A 22 -5.12 0.22 -2.99
CA VAL A 22 -4.83 -0.46 -4.26
C VAL A 22 -4.08 0.45 -5.22
N ALA A 23 -4.56 1.69 -5.40
CA ALA A 23 -3.94 2.64 -6.31
C ALA A 23 -2.51 2.98 -5.87
N TRP A 24 -2.30 3.18 -4.58
CA TRP A 24 -0.97 3.42 -4.01
C TRP A 24 -0.04 2.21 -4.25
N CYS A 25 -0.49 0.99 -3.96
CA CYS A 25 0.30 -0.23 -4.18
C CYS A 25 0.75 -0.35 -5.64
N VAL A 26 -0.18 -0.18 -6.58
CA VAL A 26 0.12 -0.27 -8.02
C VAL A 26 1.05 0.85 -8.46
N PHE A 27 0.82 2.08 -7.98
CA PHE A 27 1.65 3.23 -8.30
C PHE A 27 3.10 3.05 -7.80
N GLU A 28 3.28 2.59 -6.56
CA GLU A 28 4.61 2.43 -5.98
C GLU A 28 5.40 1.30 -6.68
N LEU A 29 4.75 0.17 -6.99
CA LEU A 29 5.36 -0.89 -7.80
C LEU A 29 5.71 -0.42 -9.21
N TRP A 30 4.88 0.44 -9.82
CA TRP A 30 5.18 1.06 -11.10
C TRP A 30 6.42 1.96 -11.02
N CYS A 31 6.53 2.78 -9.98
CA CYS A 31 7.72 3.60 -9.72
C CYS A 31 8.97 2.73 -9.61
N VAL A 32 8.97 1.68 -8.76
CA VAL A 32 10.10 0.74 -8.65
C VAL A 32 10.46 0.15 -10.02
N ALA A 33 9.48 -0.35 -10.76
CA ALA A 33 9.71 -0.99 -12.06
C ALA A 33 10.28 -0.01 -13.10
N THR A 34 9.78 1.23 -13.15
CA THR A 34 10.29 2.25 -14.08
C THR A 34 11.70 2.70 -13.73
N LEU A 35 12.00 2.94 -12.46
CA LEU A 35 13.34 3.33 -12.00
C LEU A 35 14.36 2.21 -12.19
N SER A 36 13.96 0.96 -11.97
CA SER A 36 14.82 -0.21 -12.23
C SER A 36 15.14 -0.35 -13.73
N LYS A 37 14.15 -0.13 -14.61
CA LYS A 37 14.36 -0.14 -16.07
C LYS A 37 15.20 1.02 -16.59
N ALA A 38 15.29 2.10 -15.83
CA ALA A 38 16.13 3.25 -16.13
C ALA A 38 17.55 3.12 -15.53
N ASP A 39 17.89 1.95 -14.96
CA ASP A 39 19.16 1.68 -14.27
C ASP A 39 19.44 2.66 -13.10
N MET A 40 18.39 3.25 -12.53
CA MET A 40 18.49 4.20 -11.41
C MET A 40 18.47 3.53 -10.04
N LEU A 41 18.07 2.25 -9.97
CA LEU A 41 18.07 1.47 -8.74
C LEU A 41 19.07 0.33 -8.86
N ALA A 42 20.13 0.37 -8.04
CA ALA A 42 21.07 -0.72 -7.94
C ALA A 42 20.47 -1.91 -7.18
N GLU A 43 20.85 -3.14 -7.54
CA GLU A 43 20.54 -4.30 -6.70
C GLU A 43 21.14 -4.13 -5.29
N PRO A 44 20.44 -4.53 -4.21
CA PRO A 44 19.20 -5.32 -4.16
C PRO A 44 17.90 -4.49 -4.05
N TRP A 45 17.95 -3.17 -4.26
CA TRP A 45 16.86 -2.25 -3.93
C TRP A 45 15.52 -2.54 -4.63
N PRO A 46 15.46 -2.89 -5.93
CA PRO A 46 14.19 -3.18 -6.59
C PRO A 46 13.39 -4.29 -5.91
N THR A 47 14.08 -5.34 -5.46
CA THR A 47 13.48 -6.48 -4.78
C THR A 47 12.99 -6.11 -3.38
N ILE A 48 13.81 -5.38 -2.62
CA ILE A 48 13.46 -4.94 -1.26
C ILE A 48 12.25 -4.01 -1.28
N LEU A 49 12.26 -3.00 -2.15
CA LEU A 49 11.19 -2.02 -2.26
C LEU A 49 9.88 -2.67 -2.70
N SER A 50 9.93 -3.54 -3.72
CA SER A 50 8.74 -4.28 -4.18
C SER A 50 8.15 -5.16 -3.06
N GLY A 51 9.00 -5.85 -2.31
CA GLY A 51 8.59 -6.65 -1.16
C GLY A 51 7.95 -5.81 -0.06
N ALA A 52 8.56 -4.68 0.29
CA ALA A 52 8.04 -3.76 1.29
C ALA A 52 6.66 -3.21 0.92
N VAL A 53 6.47 -2.79 -0.34
CA VAL A 53 5.18 -2.30 -0.84
C VAL A 53 4.08 -3.36 -0.70
N LEU A 54 4.36 -4.61 -1.05
CA LEU A 54 3.40 -5.70 -0.91
C LEU A 54 3.05 -5.97 0.56
N VAL A 55 4.05 -6.01 1.44
CA VAL A 55 3.84 -6.20 2.89
C VAL A 55 3.00 -5.05 3.47
N PHE A 56 3.33 -3.80 3.16
CA PHE A 56 2.59 -2.63 3.66
C PHE A 56 1.16 -2.60 3.12
N SER A 57 0.96 -2.96 1.85
CA SER A 57 -0.37 -3.07 1.26
C SER A 57 -1.21 -4.15 1.93
N ALA A 58 -0.61 -5.28 2.31
CA ALA A 58 -1.29 -6.34 3.06
C ALA A 58 -1.68 -5.87 4.47
N ILE A 59 -0.79 -5.18 5.18
CA ILE A 59 -1.09 -4.58 6.49
C ILE A 59 -2.25 -3.58 6.35
N ASN A 60 -2.23 -2.73 5.33
CA ASN A 60 -3.29 -1.76 5.07
C ASN A 60 -4.64 -2.44 4.81
N LEU A 61 -4.64 -3.57 4.09
CA LEU A 61 -5.86 -4.34 3.85
C LEU A 61 -6.40 -4.95 5.16
N VAL A 62 -5.53 -5.42 6.04
CA VAL A 62 -5.92 -5.93 7.36
C VAL A 62 -6.51 -4.82 8.21
N CYS A 63 -5.85 -3.66 8.31
CA CYS A 63 -6.37 -2.48 9.01
C CYS A 63 -7.73 -2.05 8.43
N TYR A 64 -7.87 -2.05 7.10
CA TYR A 64 -9.13 -1.72 6.43
C TYR A 64 -10.29 -2.65 6.82
N VAL A 65 -10.03 -3.97 6.89
CA VAL A 65 -11.05 -4.95 7.29
C VAL A 65 -11.43 -4.79 8.77
N LEU A 66 -10.45 -4.51 9.63
CA LEU A 66 -10.65 -4.35 11.08
C LEU A 66 -11.26 -3.00 11.46
N TYR A 67 -11.04 -1.95 10.66
CA TYR A 67 -11.54 -0.60 10.89
C TYR A 67 -13.05 -0.56 11.21
N TYR A 68 -13.86 -1.33 10.47
CA TYR A 68 -15.31 -1.38 10.67
C TYR A 68 -15.78 -2.19 11.89
N ARG A 69 -14.85 -2.83 12.61
CA ARG A 69 -15.12 -3.67 13.78
C ARG A 69 -14.70 -2.98 15.09
N LEU A 70 -14.04 -1.82 15.01
CA LEU A 70 -13.35 -1.19 16.13
C LEU A 70 -14.10 0.04 16.67
N PRO A 71 -13.97 0.33 17.99
CA PRO A 71 -14.41 1.60 18.56
C PRO A 71 -13.69 2.82 17.93
N PRO A 72 -14.19 4.05 18.12
CA PRO A 72 -13.69 5.24 17.41
C PRO A 72 -12.19 5.55 17.60
N ALA A 73 -11.65 5.36 18.81
CA ALA A 73 -10.26 5.64 19.12
C ALA A 73 -9.25 4.67 18.43
N PRO A 74 -9.41 3.33 18.51
CA PRO A 74 -8.55 2.41 17.77
C PRO A 74 -8.72 2.50 16.25
N ALA A 75 -9.92 2.83 15.75
CA ALA A 75 -10.14 3.06 14.33
C ALA A 75 -9.29 4.24 13.78
N PHE A 76 -9.07 5.29 14.58
CA PHE A 76 -8.19 6.40 14.19
C PHE A 76 -6.71 5.96 14.05
N ILE A 77 -6.23 5.12 14.97
CA ILE A 77 -4.86 4.59 14.94
C ILE A 77 -4.69 3.70 13.72
N ASP A 78 -5.65 2.81 13.47
CA ASP A 78 -5.64 1.90 12.31
C ASP A 78 -5.69 2.64 10.97
N GLY A 79 -6.31 3.81 10.91
CA GLY A 79 -6.24 4.69 9.73
C GLY A 79 -4.89 5.38 9.56
N THR A 80 -4.19 5.65 10.67
CA THR A 80 -2.90 6.37 10.67
C THR A 80 -1.72 5.46 10.31
N VAL A 81 -1.75 4.20 10.73
CA VAL A 81 -0.68 3.22 10.43
C VAL A 81 -0.40 3.11 8.92
N PRO A 82 -1.41 2.95 8.05
CA PRO A 82 -1.22 2.96 6.60
C PRO A 82 -0.50 4.18 6.03
N LEU A 83 -0.82 5.37 6.54
CA LEU A 83 -0.23 6.62 6.10
C LEU A 83 1.25 6.70 6.47
N ILE A 84 1.61 6.26 7.69
CA ILE A 84 3.00 6.20 8.14
C ILE A 84 3.80 5.22 7.29
N LEU A 85 3.26 4.02 7.03
CA LEU A 85 3.92 3.01 6.21
C LEU A 85 4.15 3.49 4.77
N ALA A 86 3.17 4.19 4.18
CA ALA A 86 3.34 4.81 2.87
C ALA A 86 4.45 5.87 2.86
N GLY A 87 4.53 6.70 3.91
CA GLY A 87 5.61 7.67 4.09
C GLY A 87 6.99 7.01 4.20
N ILE A 88 7.09 5.90 4.93
CA ILE A 88 8.33 5.11 5.05
C ILE A 88 8.74 4.52 3.70
N ALA A 89 7.80 3.99 2.92
CA ALA A 89 8.11 3.47 1.58
C ALA A 89 8.67 4.57 0.66
N ALA A 90 8.05 5.76 0.67
CA ALA A 90 8.51 6.88 -0.12
C ALA A 90 9.91 7.36 0.31
N THR A 91 10.21 7.41 1.62
CA THR A 91 11.54 7.79 2.10
C THR A 91 12.60 6.74 1.76
N MET A 92 12.26 5.44 1.82
CA MET A 92 13.15 4.36 1.36
C MET A 92 13.43 4.46 -0.13
N MET A 93 12.43 4.77 -0.95
CA MET A 93 12.60 4.98 -2.40
C MET A 93 13.58 6.13 -2.67
N VAL A 94 13.41 7.27 -2.00
CA VAL A 94 14.33 8.41 -2.13
C VAL A 94 15.74 8.03 -1.67
N ALA A 95 15.87 7.32 -0.56
CA ALA A 95 17.16 6.88 -0.04
C ALA A 95 17.87 5.90 -1.00
N ALA A 96 17.13 5.06 -1.72
CA ALA A 96 17.67 4.12 -2.70
C ALA A 96 18.20 4.80 -3.98
N LEU A 97 17.87 6.07 -4.20
CA LEU A 97 18.31 6.88 -5.34
C LEU A 97 19.54 7.76 -5.03
N LEU A 98 19.99 7.81 -3.78
CA LEU A 98 21.16 8.57 -3.32
C LEU A 98 22.41 7.69 -3.31
#